data_AF-A0NC57-F1
#
_entry.id   AF-A0NC57-F1
#
_cell.length_a   1.000
_cell.length_b   1.000
_cell.length_c   1.000
_cell.angle_alpha   90.00
_cell.angle_beta   90.00
_cell.angle_gamma   90.00
#
_symmetry.space_group_name_H-M   'P 1'
#
loop_
_entity.id
_entity.type
_entity.pdbx_description
1 polymer ?
#
loop_
_entity_poly.entity_id
_entity_poly.type
_entity_poly.pdbx_seq_one_letter_code
_entity_poly.pdbx_strand_id
1 'polypeptide(L)'
;MKLVTIVPVVVVLFCLMAAASDENEAATGRSRLSPKRPSTPRWNLSAKPCACPRTYKPLCASNGQTYNNHCAFKCAKQLNATLSVKAQARCDEPDVRDILV
;
A
#
# COMPACT_ATOMS: atom_id res chain seq x y z
N MET A 1 28.72 -49.05 17.42
CA MET A 1 28.25 -48.18 18.53
C MET A 1 28.95 -46.82 18.50
N LYS A 2 28.92 -46.09 17.37
CA LYS A 2 29.53 -44.75 17.24
C LYS A 2 28.59 -43.71 16.62
N LEU A 3 27.36 -44.09 16.23
CA LEU A 3 26.38 -43.16 15.66
C LEU A 3 25.73 -42.25 16.71
N VAL A 4 25.55 -42.73 17.95
CA VAL A 4 24.77 -42.03 19.00
C VAL A 4 25.51 -40.80 19.56
N THR A 5 26.85 -40.74 19.49
CA THR A 5 27.64 -39.57 19.90
C THR A 5 27.86 -38.56 18.78
N ILE A 6 27.72 -38.97 17.52
CA ILE A 6 27.86 -38.07 16.35
C ILE A 6 26.63 -37.18 16.22
N VAL A 7 25.43 -37.73 16.45
CA VAL A 7 24.16 -36.99 16.38
C VAL A 7 24.10 -35.76 17.30
N PRO A 8 24.42 -35.82 18.62
CA PRO A 8 24.39 -34.64 19.47
C PRO A 8 25.47 -33.62 19.10
N VAL A 9 26.66 -34.06 18.67
CA VAL A 9 27.75 -33.15 18.26
C VAL A 9 27.40 -32.39 16.98
N VAL A 10 26.78 -33.07 16.01
CA VAL A 10 26.33 -32.45 14.76
C VAL A 10 25.17 -31.47 15.01
N VAL A 11 24.23 -31.80 15.89
CA VAL A 11 23.13 -30.89 16.27
C VAL A 11 23.65 -29.63 16.98
N VAL A 12 24.61 -29.76 17.89
CA VAL A 12 25.23 -28.62 18.59
C VAL A 12 26.00 -27.72 17.60
N LEU A 13 26.76 -28.30 16.68
CA LEU A 13 27.46 -27.54 15.63
C LEU A 13 26.49 -26.84 14.68
N PHE A 14 25.38 -27.47 14.31
CA PHE A 14 24.37 -26.87 13.44
C PHE A 14 23.65 -25.69 14.13
N CYS A 15 23.35 -25.82 15.43
CA CYS A 15 22.75 -24.75 16.23
C CYS A 15 23.68 -23.52 16.38
N LEU A 16 24.99 -23.73 16.51
CA LEU A 16 25.95 -22.61 16.58
C LEU A 16 25.98 -21.80 15.27
N MET A 17 25.75 -22.45 14.11
CA MET A 17 25.73 -21.76 12.82
C MET A 17 24.40 -21.04 12.55
N ALA A 18 23.32 -21.39 13.25
CA ALA A 18 22.02 -20.73 13.14
C ALA A 18 21.89 -19.44 13.98
N ALA A 19 22.83 -19.16 14.88
CA ALA A 19 22.80 -17.97 15.75
C ALA A 19 23.36 -16.69 15.08
N ALA A 20 23.83 -16.76 13.83
CA ALA A 20 24.35 -15.62 13.08
C ALA A 20 23.36 -15.15 12.00
N SER A 21 22.20 -14.64 12.42
CA SER A 21 21.25 -13.92 11.54
C SER A 21 20.40 -12.92 12.33
N ASP A 22 21.05 -12.09 13.16
CA ASP A 22 20.46 -10.84 13.65
C ASP A 22 20.82 -9.72 12.68
N GLU A 23 19.99 -9.43 11.68
CA GLU A 23 19.81 -8.11 11.03
C GLU A 23 18.51 -8.14 10.20
N ASN A 24 17.35 -8.00 10.84
CA ASN A 24 16.20 -7.48 10.11
C ASN A 24 15.67 -6.26 10.86
N GLU A 25 16.35 -5.14 10.61
CA GLU A 25 15.81 -3.82 10.88
C GLU A 25 14.43 -3.72 10.25
N ALA A 26 13.39 -3.83 11.08
CA ALA A 26 12.07 -3.33 10.74
C ALA A 26 12.15 -1.81 10.67
N ALA A 27 12.71 -1.29 9.57
CA ALA A 27 12.62 0.10 9.18
C ALA A 27 11.16 0.40 8.81
N THR A 28 10.31 0.64 9.82
CA THR A 28 9.03 1.33 9.62
C THR A 28 9.32 2.82 9.44
N GLY A 29 10.15 3.13 8.43
CA GLY A 29 10.25 4.46 7.88
C GLY A 29 8.96 4.73 7.12
N ARG A 30 7.99 5.37 7.79
CA ARG A 30 6.91 6.07 7.08
C ARG A 30 7.55 7.31 6.45
N SER A 31 8.34 7.07 5.42
CA SER A 31 8.81 8.06 4.48
C SER A 31 7.56 8.73 3.95
N ARG A 32 7.29 9.94 4.45
CA ARG A 32 6.63 10.98 3.68
C ARG A 32 7.49 11.21 2.44
N LEU A 33 7.38 10.31 1.46
CA LEU A 33 7.60 10.68 0.08
C LEU A 33 6.46 11.64 -0.27
N SER A 34 6.61 12.89 0.17
CA SER A 34 6.18 13.99 -0.68
C SER A 34 7.00 13.83 -1.95
N PRO A 35 6.40 13.51 -3.11
CA PRO A 35 7.12 13.64 -4.35
C PRO A 35 7.53 15.10 -4.43
N LYS A 36 8.83 15.39 -4.58
CA LYS A 36 9.30 16.74 -4.86
C LYS A 36 8.43 17.27 -6.01
N ARG A 37 7.67 18.32 -5.72
CA ARG A 37 6.82 18.99 -6.70
C ARG A 37 7.73 19.37 -7.88
N PRO A 38 7.52 18.85 -9.10
CA PRO A 38 8.33 19.26 -10.23
C PRO A 38 8.11 20.75 -10.46
N SER A 39 9.18 21.53 -10.40
CA SER A 39 9.16 22.99 -10.57
C SER A 39 9.22 23.41 -12.04
N THR A 40 8.53 22.71 -12.95
CA THR A 40 8.56 23.07 -14.38
C THR A 40 7.15 23.31 -14.95
N PRO A 41 6.90 24.46 -15.59
CA PRO A 41 5.82 24.59 -16.56
C PRO A 41 6.36 24.12 -17.91
N ARG A 42 6.17 22.84 -18.22
CA ARG A 42 6.22 22.34 -19.59
C ARG A 42 4.94 21.57 -19.79
N TRP A 43 3.90 22.25 -20.28
CA TRP A 43 2.57 21.70 -20.51
C TRP A 43 2.69 20.45 -21.38
N ASN A 44 2.74 19.31 -20.72
CA ASN A 44 2.65 18.01 -21.36
C ASN A 44 1.16 17.82 -21.65
N LEU A 45 0.81 18.04 -22.91
CA LEU A 45 -0.53 18.38 -23.39
C LEU A 45 -1.47 17.17 -23.49
N SER A 46 -1.59 16.36 -22.44
CA SER A 46 -2.59 15.27 -22.40
C SER A 46 -3.12 14.89 -21.02
N ALA A 47 -2.55 15.39 -19.92
CA ALA A 47 -3.21 15.30 -18.61
C ALA A 47 -3.99 16.59 -18.36
N LYS A 48 -5.29 16.58 -18.66
CA LYS A 48 -6.17 17.74 -18.40
C LYS A 48 -6.02 18.12 -16.92
N PRO A 49 -5.62 19.35 -16.57
CA PRO A 49 -5.48 19.73 -15.17
C PRO A 49 -6.83 19.60 -14.49
N CYS A 50 -6.92 18.68 -13.53
CA CYS A 50 -8.15 18.44 -12.80
C CYS A 50 -8.29 19.45 -11.67
N ALA A 51 -9.02 20.53 -11.94
CA ALA A 51 -9.48 21.42 -10.89
C ALA A 51 -10.66 20.76 -10.17
N CYS A 52 -10.44 20.32 -8.93
CA CYS A 52 -11.48 19.73 -8.09
C CYS A 52 -11.65 20.54 -6.79
N PRO A 53 -12.89 20.69 -6.30
CA PRO A 53 -13.11 21.29 -4.99
C PRO A 53 -12.50 20.42 -3.90
N ARG A 54 -12.14 21.04 -2.77
CA ARG A 54 -11.61 20.33 -1.58
C ARG A 54 -12.70 19.71 -0.70
N THR A 55 -13.93 19.60 -1.22
CA THR A 55 -15.05 18.97 -0.51
C THR A 55 -14.73 17.51 -0.21
N TYR A 56 -14.96 17.11 1.03
CA TYR A 56 -14.72 15.76 1.49
C TYR A 56 -15.99 14.90 1.36
N LYS A 57 -16.00 14.00 0.36
CA LYS A 57 -17.07 13.02 0.10
C LYS A 57 -16.42 11.73 -0.40
N PRO A 58 -15.83 10.92 0.50
CA PRO A 58 -14.98 9.82 0.11
C PRO A 58 -15.74 8.77 -0.68
N LEU A 59 -15.03 8.09 -1.57
CA LEU A 59 -15.51 6.90 -2.27
C LEU A 59 -14.35 5.92 -2.46
N CYS A 60 -14.69 4.64 -2.50
CA CYS A 60 -13.77 3.55 -2.71
C CYS A 60 -13.86 3.12 -4.17
N ALA A 61 -12.72 3.06 -4.85
CA ALA A 61 -12.65 2.60 -6.23
C ALA A 61 -12.30 1.10 -6.31
N SER A 62 -12.46 0.51 -7.49
CA SER A 62 -12.16 -0.90 -7.78
C SER A 62 -10.69 -1.29 -7.56
N ASN A 63 -9.78 -0.32 -7.58
CA ASN A 63 -8.36 -0.50 -7.29
C ASN A 63 -8.03 -0.46 -5.78
N GLY A 64 -9.04 -0.38 -4.90
CA GLY A 64 -8.85 -0.28 -3.45
C GLY A 64 -8.34 1.09 -2.98
N GLN A 65 -8.30 2.11 -3.85
CA GLN A 65 -7.97 3.48 -3.43
C GLN A 65 -9.22 4.26 -3.02
N THR A 66 -9.08 5.00 -1.93
CA THR A 66 -10.06 6.01 -1.51
C THR A 66 -9.80 7.33 -2.21
N TYR A 67 -10.79 7.84 -2.92
CA TYR A 67 -10.78 9.18 -3.50
C TYR A 67 -11.53 10.15 -2.60
N ASN A 68 -10.95 11.33 -2.34
CA ASN A 68 -11.54 12.34 -1.45
C ASN A 68 -12.91 12.84 -1.91
N ASN A 69 -13.17 12.80 -3.22
CA ASN A 69 -14.46 13.11 -3.81
C ASN A 69 -14.59 12.53 -5.22
N HIS A 70 -15.81 12.60 -5.75
CA HIS A 70 -16.14 12.14 -7.09
C HIS A 70 -15.38 12.89 -8.21
N CYS A 71 -15.00 14.15 -7.99
CA CYS A 71 -14.20 14.89 -8.95
C CYS A 71 -12.79 14.30 -9.06
N ALA A 72 -12.13 14.04 -7.92
CA ALA A 72 -10.81 13.41 -7.87
C ALA A 72 -10.83 12.01 -8.51
N PHE A 73 -11.87 11.22 -8.27
CA PHE A 73 -12.07 9.93 -8.94
C PHE A 73 -12.20 10.07 -10.46
N LYS A 74 -13.06 10.98 -10.93
CA LYS A 74 -13.23 11.24 -12.38
C LYS A 74 -11.93 11.69 -13.04
N CYS A 75 -11.12 12.45 -12.32
CA CYS A 75 -9.79 12.83 -12.78
C CYS A 75 -8.91 11.59 -12.99
N ALA A 76 -8.78 10.74 -11.98
CA ALA A 76 -7.99 9.51 -12.09
C ALA A 76 -8.52 8.58 -13.19
N LYS A 77 -9.85 8.54 -13.39
CA LYS A 77 -10.48 7.77 -14.46
C LYS A 77 -10.10 8.21 -15.88
N GLN A 78 -9.68 9.47 -16.07
CA GLN A 78 -9.15 9.92 -17.37
C GLN A 78 -7.83 9.24 -17.73
N LEU A 79 -7.04 8.86 -16.72
CA LEU A 79 -5.79 8.13 -16.88
C LEU A 79 -5.99 6.61 -16.82
N ASN A 80 -7.06 6.16 -16.15
CA ASN A 80 -7.36 4.75 -15.96
C ASN A 80 -8.85 4.46 -16.21
N ALA A 81 -9.18 4.07 -17.45
CA ALA A 81 -10.55 3.85 -17.88
C ALA A 81 -11.25 2.67 -17.18
N THR A 82 -10.50 1.70 -16.66
CA THR A 82 -11.04 0.52 -15.96
C THR A 82 -11.45 0.83 -14.52
N LEU A 83 -11.16 2.04 -14.03
CA LEU A 83 -11.51 2.48 -12.70
C LEU A 83 -13.04 2.60 -12.54
N SER A 84 -13.61 1.86 -11.60
CA SER A 84 -15.03 1.87 -11.23
C SER A 84 -15.21 2.17 -9.74
N VAL A 85 -16.41 2.60 -9.35
CA VAL A 85 -16.73 2.88 -7.95
C VAL A 85 -17.19 1.57 -7.30
N LYS A 86 -16.54 1.18 -6.20
CA LYS A 86 -16.90 0.01 -5.38
C LYS A 86 -17.89 0.38 -4.29
N ALA A 87 -17.66 1.50 -3.59
CA ALA A 87 -18.51 1.96 -2.50
C ALA A 87 -18.49 3.50 -2.38
N GLN A 88 -19.58 4.08 -1.86
CA GLN A 88 -19.70 5.51 -1.57
C GLN A 88 -19.18 5.84 -0.16
N ALA A 89 -18.07 5.24 0.23
CA ALA A 89 -17.38 5.39 1.51
C ALA A 89 -15.87 5.19 1.29
N ARG A 90 -15.05 5.36 2.33
CA ARG A 90 -13.62 4.97 2.23
C ARG A 90 -13.49 3.46 2.04
N CYS A 91 -12.40 3.01 1.43
CA CYS A 91 -12.14 1.56 1.31
C CYS A 91 -11.89 0.89 2.67
N ASP A 92 -11.47 1.65 3.68
CA ASP A 92 -11.19 1.15 5.04
C ASP A 92 -12.43 1.20 5.95
N GLU A 93 -13.53 1.79 5.48
CA GLU A 93 -14.75 1.92 6.28
C GLU A 93 -15.64 0.70 6.03
N PRO A 94 -15.99 -0.07 7.08
CA PRO A 94 -16.91 -1.18 6.94
C PRO A 94 -18.28 -0.66 6.50
N ASP A 95 -18.90 -1.34 5.53
CA ASP A 95 -20.26 -0.98 5.12
C ASP A 95 -21.18 -1.21 6.32
N VAL A 96 -21.80 -0.15 6.83
CA VAL A 96 -22.73 -0.23 7.97
C VAL A 96 -23.89 -1.20 7.71
N ARG A 97 -24.14 -1.57 6.46
CA ARG A 97 -25.11 -2.59 6.05
C ARG A 97 -24.70 -4.01 6.42
N ASP A 98 -23.40 -4.27 6.56
CA ASP A 98 -22.86 -5.59 6.99
C ASP A 98 -22.86 -5.75 8.51
N ILE A 99 -23.09 -4.66 9.26
CA ILE A 99 -23.07 -4.64 10.73
C ILE A 99 -24.49 -4.82 11.32
N LEU A 100 -25.54 -4.68 10.49
CA LEU A 100 -26.94 -4.73 10.90
C LEU A 100 -27.63 -6.08 10.58
N VAL A 101 -26.86 -7.16 10.45
CA VAL A 101 -27.38 -8.52 10.23
C VAL A 101 -27.36 -9.32 11.54
#